data_AF-A0A2T2S1U3-F1
#
_entry.id   AF-A0A2T2S1U3-F1
#
_cell.length_a   1.000
_cell.length_b   1.000
_cell.length_c   1.000
_cell.angle_alpha   90.00
_cell.angle_beta   90.00
_cell.angle_gamma   90.00
#
_symmetry.space_group_name_H-M   'P 1'
#
loop_
_entity.id
_entity.type
_entity.pdbx_description
1 polymer ?
#
loop_
_entity_poly.entity_id
_entity_poly.type
_entity_poly.pdbx_seq_one_letter_code
_entity_poly.pdbx_strand_id
1 'polypeptide(L)' 'MGALSVHESGSFAIEYRQTVSATMIYDCLPIHDRFRQIDGDRVLGLMDFKGMLQPFFFTLTRD' A
#
# COMPACT_ATOMS: atom_id res chain seq x y z
N MET A 1 17.54 9.65 5.14
CA MET A 1 16.42 8.87 4.57
C MET A 1 15.15 9.50 5.16
N GLY A 2 14.70 10.59 4.55
CA GLY A 2 13.73 11.50 5.14
C GLY A 2 12.33 10.88 5.14
N ALA A 3 11.67 10.91 6.29
CA ALA A 3 10.24 10.64 6.38
C ALA A 3 9.51 11.62 5.44
N LEU A 4 8.90 11.10 4.38
CA LEU A 4 7.92 11.84 3.60
C LEU A 4 6.78 12.19 4.55
N SER A 5 6.63 13.47 4.87
CA SER A 5 5.50 14.00 5.63
C SER A 5 4.22 13.66 4.86
N VAL A 6 3.42 12.74 5.40
CA VAL A 6 2.15 12.34 4.81
C VAL A 6 1.11 13.39 5.19
N HIS A 7 0.76 14.26 4.25
CA HIS A 7 -0.47 15.04 4.33
C HIS A 7 -1.58 14.17 3.74
N GLU A 8 -2.55 13.82 4.59
CA GLU A 8 -3.77 12.99 4.40
C GLU A 8 -3.69 11.87 3.34
N SER A 9 -3.62 10.61 3.79
CA SER A 9 -3.76 9.43 2.95
C SER A 9 -5.02 8.66 3.33
N GLY A 10 -5.87 8.35 2.35
CA GLY A 10 -7.07 7.54 2.53
C GLY A 10 -6.81 6.06 2.19
N SER A 11 -7.52 5.15 2.88
CA SER A 11 -7.59 3.74 2.49
C SER A 11 -8.92 3.45 1.82
N PHE A 12 -8.88 2.90 0.60
CA PHE A 12 -10.04 2.58 -0.21
C PHE A 12 -10.11 1.08 -0.51
N ALA A 13 -11.33 0.56 -0.72
CA ALA A 13 -11.52 -0.77 -1.28
C ALA A 13 -11.41 -0.69 -2.80
N ILE A 14 -10.39 -1.33 -3.38
CA ILE A 14 -10.12 -1.29 -4.83
C ILE A 14 -9.96 -2.71 -5.35
N GLU A 15 -10.57 -3.01 -6.52
CA GLU A 15 -10.38 -4.27 -7.22
C GLU A 15 -9.05 -4.25 -8.01
N TYR A 16 -8.20 -5.23 -7.76
CA TYR A 16 -6.97 -5.46 -8.51
C TYR A 16 -6.83 -6.95 -8.81
N ARG A 17 -6.60 -7.31 -10.08
CA ARG A 17 -6.53 -8.71 -10.52
C ARG A 17 -7.68 -9.57 -9.95
N GLN A 18 -8.91 -9.07 -10.09
CA GLN A 18 -10.15 -9.74 -9.63
C GLN A 18 -10.27 -9.91 -8.10
N THR A 19 -9.43 -9.23 -7.32
CA THR A 19 -9.45 -9.29 -5.86
C THR A 19 -9.61 -7.89 -5.27
N VAL A 20 -10.64 -7.69 -4.43
CA VAL A 20 -10.80 -6.45 -3.65
C VAL A 20 -9.79 -6.44 -2.51
N SER A 21 -9.02 -5.35 -2.43
CA SER A 21 -8.00 -5.13 -1.39
C SER A 21 -8.13 -3.73 -0.79
N ALA A 22 -7.77 -3.60 0.49
CA ALA A 22 -7.53 -2.29 1.08
C ALA A 22 -6.29 -1.67 0.39
N THR A 23 -6.43 -0.45 -0.11
CA THR A 23 -5.37 0.25 -0.84
C THR A 23 -5.21 1.65 -0.27
N MET A 24 -4.01 1.97 0.20
CA MET A 24 -3.64 3.34 0.57
C MET A 24 -3.13 4.08 -0.66
N ILE A 25 -3.68 5.27 -0.88
CA ILE A 25 -3.31 6.17 -1.97
C ILE A 25 -2.74 7.43 -1.35
N TYR A 26 -1.62 7.90 -1.88
CA TYR A 26 -0.97 9.12 -1.44
C TYR A 26 -1.41 10.28 -2.33
N ASP A 27 -1.78 11.41 -1.73
CA ASP A 27 -2.27 12.58 -2.47
C ASP A 27 -1.21 13.19 -3.40
N CYS A 28 0.04 13.21 -2.94
CA CYS A 28 1.14 13.89 -3.62
C CYS A 28 2.18 12.95 -4.24
N LEU A 29 1.96 11.63 -4.17
CA LEU A 29 2.86 10.62 -4.74
C LEU A 29 2.04 9.63 -5.56
N PRO A 30 2.45 9.27 -6.79
CA PRO A 30 1.72 8.32 -7.63
C PRO A 30 2.03 6.87 -7.18
N ILE A 31 1.73 6.59 -5.91
CA ILE A 31 1.95 5.33 -5.21
C ILE A 31 0.60 4.76 -4.77
N HIS A 32 0.40 3.48 -5.04
CA HIS A 32 -0.68 2.69 -4.44
C HIS A 32 -0.08 1.57 -3.58
N ASP A 33 -0.33 1.60 -2.28
CA ASP A 33 0.05 0.52 -1.36
C ASP A 33 -1.16 -0.40 -1.16
N ARG A 34 -1.09 -1.61 -1.71
CA ARG A 34 -2.16 -2.61 -1.60
C ARG A 34 -1.85 -3.57 -0.46
N PHE A 35 -2.82 -3.85 0.39
CA PHE A 35 -2.64 -4.72 1.55
C PHE A 35 -3.41 -6.03 1.43
N ARG A 36 -2.74 -7.12 1.83
CA ARG A 36 -3.36 -8.44 2.02
C ARG A 36 -3.02 -8.98 3.39
N GLN A 37 -4.03 -9.52 4.07
CA GLN A 37 -3.84 -10.15 5.37
C GLN A 37 -2.94 -11.39 5.27
N ILE A 38 -1.94 -11.47 6.15
CA ILE A 38 -1.14 -12.68 6.38
C ILE A 38 -1.74 -13.45 7.55
N ASP A 39 -1.94 -12.75 8.68
CA ASP A 39 -2.51 -13.28 9.92
C ASP A 39 -3.22 -12.16 10.72
N GLY A 40 -3.53 -12.40 12.00
CA GLY A 40 -4.26 -11.46 12.85
C GLY A 40 -3.59 -10.10 13.03
N ASP A 41 -2.25 -10.05 12.96
CA ASP A 41 -1.47 -8.86 13.31
C ASP A 41 -0.57 -8.39 12.17
N ARG A 42 -0.50 -9.14 11.06
CA ARG A 42 0.40 -8.86 9.94
C ARG A 42 -0.32 -8.73 8.61
N VAL A 43 0.13 -7.77 7.83
CA VAL A 43 -0.28 -7.60 6.42
C VAL A 43 0.92 -7.56 5.49
N LEU A 44 0.77 -8.11 4.29
CA LEU A 44 1.68 -7.93 3.16
C LEU A 44 1.26 -6.68 2.40
N GLY A 45 2.20 -5.76 2.19
CA GLY A 45 2.06 -4.58 1.34
C GLY A 45 2.71 -4.80 -0.02
N LEU A 46 2.03 -4.39 -1.08
CA LEU A 46 2.55 -4.25 -2.44
C LEU A 46 2.53 -2.77 -2.80
N MET A 47 3.71 -2.14 -2.85
CA MET A 47 3.90 -0.76 -3.29
C MET A 47 4.02 -0.72 -4.81
N ASP A 48 3.04 -0.10 -5.45
CA ASP A 48 2.98 0.13 -6.89
C ASP A 48 3.25 1.61 -7.16
N PHE A 49 4.51 1.94 -7.48
CA PHE A 49 4.92 3.30 -7.82
C PHE A 49 4.97 3.45 -9.34
N LYS A 50 4.23 4.44 -9.86
CA LYS A 50 4.15 4.70 -11.30
C LYS A 50 5.54 4.85 -11.92
N GLY A 51 5.85 4.01 -12.91
CA GLY A 51 7.12 4.02 -13.64
C GLY A 51 8.17 3.04 -13.10
N MET A 52 7.92 2.37 -11.97
CA MET A 52 8.75 1.27 -11.50
C MET A 52 8.47 0.01 -12.33
N LEU A 53 9.54 -0.71 -12.72
CA LEU A 53 9.41 -1.92 -13.56
C LEU A 53 8.72 -3.07 -12.83
N GLN A 54 8.90 -3.16 -11.52
CA GLN A 54 8.36 -4.20 -10.67
C GLN A 54 7.92 -3.60 -9.33
N PRO A 55 6.85 -4.11 -8.71
CA PRO A 55 6.41 -3.61 -7.41
C PRO A 55 7.40 -3.96 -6.31
N PHE A 56 7.39 -3.17 -5.24
CA PHE A 56 8.15 -3.46 -4.02
C PHE A 56 7.22 -4.07 -2.96
N PHE A 57 7.72 -5.07 -2.23
CA PHE A 57 6.96 -5.77 -1.19
C PHE A 57 7.48 -5.43 0.20
N PHE A 58 6.57 -5.29 1.16
CA PHE A 58 6.89 -5.03 2.56
C PHE A 58 5.86 -5.68 3.49
N THR A 59 6.12 -5.72 4.78
CA THR A 59 5.14 -6.18 5.79
C THR A 59 4.93 -5.13 6.86
N LEU A 60 3.69 -4.95 7.31
CA LEU A 60 3.38 -4.21 8.52
C LEU A 60 2.97 -5.19 9.61
N THR A 61 3.33 -4.89 10.85
CA THR A 61 2.90 -5.62 12.05
C THR A 61 2.21 -4.63 12.97
N ARG A 62 1.11 -5.04 13.59
CA ARG A 62 0.40 -4.26 14.59
C ARG A 62 1.19 -4.24 15.91
N ASP A 63 1.30 -3.06 16.52
CA ASP A 63 1.85 -2.88 17.87
C ASP A 63 0.84 -3.23 18.97
#